data_AF-A0A9D6R161-F1
#
_entry.id   AF-A0A9D6R161-F1
#
_cell.length_a   1.000
_cell.length_b   1.000
_cell.length_c   1.000
_cell.angle_alpha   90.00
_cell.angle_beta   90.00
_cell.angle_gamma   90.00
#
_symmetry.space_group_name_H-M   'P 1'
#
loop_
_entity.id
_entity.type
_entity.pdbx_description
1 polymer ?
#
loop_
_entity_poly.entity_id
_entity_poly.type
_entity_poly.pdbx_seq_one_letter_code
_entity_poly.pdbx_strand_id
1 'polypeptide(L)' 'ATEEELIKYCAEQIAKFKTPKSVTFLQALPKNIIGKILRKDLRAMYKERM' A
#
# COMPACT_ATOMS: atom_id res chain seq x y z
N ALA A 1 11.18 -2.85 -8.41
CA ALA A 1 10.20 -1.76 -8.57
C ALA A 1 10.42 -0.78 -7.45
N THR A 2 10.74 0.47 -7.78
CA THR A 2 10.84 1.57 -6.81
C THR A 2 9.45 2.15 -6.50
N GLU A 3 9.36 2.96 -5.45
CA GLU A 3 8.12 3.68 -5.10
C GLU A 3 7.67 4.59 -6.26
N GLU A 4 8.60 5.35 -6.84
CA GLU A 4 8.33 6.27 -7.96
C GLU A 4 7.83 5.55 -9.21
N GLU A 5 8.41 4.40 -9.55
CA GLU A 5 7.98 3.58 -10.69
C GLU A 5 6.53 3.12 -10.53
N LEU A 6 6.14 2.69 -9.34
CA LEU A 6 4.78 2.22 -9.06
C LEU A 6 3.77 3.37 -9.08
N ILE A 7 4.14 4.53 -8.53
CA ILE A 7 3.29 5.74 -8.57
C ILE A 7 3.10 6.20 -10.01
N LYS A 8 4.18 6.24 -10.82
CA LYS A 8 4.12 6.61 -12.25
C LYS A 8 3.22 5.65 -13.02
N TYR A 9 3.38 4.34 -12.81
CA TYR A 9 2.54 3.32 -13.43
C TYR A 9 1.05 3.53 -13.08
N CYS A 10 0.73 3.82 -11.81
CA CYS A 10 -0.64 4.14 -11.44
C CYS A 10 -1.13 5.45 -12.08
N ALA A 11 -0.30 6.50 -12.13
CA ALA A 11 -0.68 7.79 -12.71
C ALA A 11 -1.02 7.71 -14.21
N GLU A 12 -0.43 6.76 -14.93
CA GLU A 12 -0.72 6.51 -16.35
C GLU A 12 -2.05 5.73 -16.56
N GLN A 13 -2.47 4.92 -15.57
CA GLN A 13 -3.62 4.02 -15.69
C GLN A 13 -4.90 4.57 -15.03
N ILE A 14 -4.78 5.46 -14.04
CA ILE A 14 -5.91 6.02 -13.30
C ILE A 14 -5.80 7.53 -13.15
N ALA A 15 -6.94 8.19 -12.93
CA ALA A 15 -6.97 9.63 -12.72
C ALA A 15 -6.06 10.06 -11.55
N LYS A 16 -5.42 11.25 -11.69
CA LYS A 16 -4.45 11.78 -10.72
C LYS A 16 -4.93 11.77 -9.27
N PHE A 17 -6.21 12.04 -9.02
CA PHE A 17 -6.77 12.05 -7.66
C PHE A 17 -6.90 10.65 -7.02
N LYS A 18 -6.85 9.58 -7.82
CA LYS A 18 -6.84 8.19 -7.35
C LYS A 18 -5.43 7.60 -7.27
N THR A 19 -4.44 8.30 -7.80
CA THR A 19 -3.04 7.86 -7.74
C THR A 19 -2.57 7.86 -6.29
N PRO A 20 -1.90 6.78 -5.82
CA PRO A 20 -1.36 6.73 -4.46
C PRO A 20 -0.32 7.84 -4.26
N LYS A 21 -0.29 8.42 -3.06
CA LYS A 21 0.69 9.46 -2.69
C LYS A 21 2.03 8.89 -2.23
N SER A 22 2.02 7.68 -1.70
CA SER A 22 3.19 6.96 -1.21
C SER A 22 2.99 5.46 -1.39
N VAL A 23 4.09 4.73 -1.51
CA VAL A 23 4.12 3.26 -1.60
C VAL A 23 5.19 2.73 -0.66
N THR A 24 4.76 2.03 0.39
CA THR A 24 5.67 1.38 1.32
C THR A 24 5.73 -0.11 1.04
N PHE A 25 6.95 -0.64 0.92
CA PHE A 25 7.17 -2.08 0.81
C PHE A 25 7.17 -2.72 2.19
N LEU A 26 6.36 -3.77 2.32
CA LEU A 26 6.25 -4.59 3.53
C LEU A 26 6.78 -5.99 3.21
N GLN A 27 7.41 -6.64 4.19
CA GLN A 27 7.83 -8.04 4.04
C GLN A 27 6.61 -8.97 3.91
N ALA A 28 5.52 -8.67 4.64
CA ALA A 28 4.28 -9.43 4.58
C ALA A 28 3.07 -8.55 4.89
N LEU A 29 1.92 -8.91 4.32
CA LEU A 29 0.64 -8.31 4.68
C LEU A 29 0.08 -8.99 5.94
N PRO A 30 -0.49 -8.23 6.89
CA PRO A 30 -1.15 -8.82 8.04
C PRO A 30 -2.40 -9.56 7.54
N LYS A 31 -2.42 -10.87 7.80
CA LYS A 31 -3.50 -11.76 7.38
C LYS A 31 -4.03 -12.53 8.58
N ASN A 32 -5.32 -12.86 8.56
CA ASN A 32 -5.89 -13.79 9.52
C ASN A 32 -5.50 -15.24 9.16
N ILE A 33 -5.89 -16.18 10.04
CA ILE A 33 -5.66 -17.62 9.87
C ILE A 33 -6.24 -18.23 8.58
N ILE A 34 -7.18 -17.54 7.91
CA ILE A 34 -7.79 -17.96 6.63
C ILE A 34 -7.20 -17.15 5.45
N GLY A 35 -6.16 -16.33 5.68
CA GLY A 35 -5.45 -15.58 4.65
C GLY A 35 -6.07 -14.23 4.26
N LYS A 36 -7.17 -13.80 4.89
CA LYS A 36 -7.79 -12.49 4.62
C LYS A 36 -6.94 -11.37 5.21
N ILE A 37 -6.74 -10.31 4.43
CA ILE A 37 -5.97 -9.13 4.85
C ILE A 37 -6.72 -8.39 5.98
N LEU A 38 -6.02 -8.17 7.08
CA LEU A 38 -6.52 -7.42 8.23
C LEU A 38 -6.27 -5.92 7.99
N ARG A 39 -7.27 -5.23 7.42
CA ARG A 39 -7.18 -3.79 7.11
C ARG A 39 -6.93 -2.92 8.35
N LYS A 40 -7.45 -3.33 9.52
CA LYS A 40 -7.24 -2.63 10.79
C LYS A 40 -5.75 -2.60 11.14
N ASP A 41 -5.13 -3.76 11.11
CA ASP A 41 -3.72 -3.94 11.46
C ASP A 41 -2.82 -3.31 10.41
N LEU A 42 -3.17 -3.44 9.12
CA LEU A 42 -2.45 -2.76 8.04
C LEU A 42 -2.45 -1.23 8.23
N ARG A 43 -3.56 -0.64 8.70
CA ARG A 43 -3.62 0.79 9.02
C ARG A 43 -2.82 1.14 10.27
N ALA A 44 -2.81 0.27 11.29
CA ALA A 44 -2.02 0.47 12.50
C ALA A 44 -0.51 0.45 12.18
N MET A 45 -0.04 -0.57 11.45
CA MET A 45 1.34 -0.70 10.99
C MET A 45 1.81 0.52 10.17
N TYR A 46 0.93 1.11 9.35
CA TYR A 46 1.24 2.32 8.60
C TYR A 46 1.34 3.55 9.51
N LYS A 47 0.45 3.67 10.50
CA LYS A 47 0.46 4.79 11.47
C LYS A 47 1.67 4.77 12.39
N GLU A 48 2.11 3.59 12.83
CA GLU A 48 3.27 3.44 13.73
C GLU A 48 4.61 3.79 13.06
N ARG A 49 4.64 3.79 11.72
CA ARG A 49 5.83 4.14 10.92
C ARG A 49 5.88 5.62 10.52
N MET A 50 4.86 6.41 10.87
CA MET A 50 4.76 7.86 10.67
C MET A 50 5.04 8.57 11.99
#